data_AF-A0A820QCI2-F1
#
_entry.id   AF-A0A820QCI2-F1
#
_cell.length_a   1.000
_cell.length_b   1.000
_cell.length_c   1.000
_cell.angle_alpha   90.00
_cell.angle_beta   90.00
_cell.angle_gamma   90.00
#
_symmetry.space_group_name_H-M   'P 1'
#
loop_
_entity.id
_entity.type
_entity.pdbx_description
1 polymer ?
#
loop_
_entity_poly.entity_id
_entity_poly.type
_entity_poly.pdbx_seq_one_letter_code
_entity_poly.pdbx_strand_id
1 'polypeptide(L)' 'MGQLMLQVGHFNQAEELYNELLKGASDDRERAHIYHQLGYLKDDQGEYKDAVEFYKRSLEIERETLPEDDFSLAPTY' A
#
# COMPACT_ATOMS: atom_id res chain seq x y z
N MET A 1 28.49 3.18 -8.46
CA MET A 1 28.19 2.52 -7.18
C MET A 1 27.57 3.43 -6.13
N GLY A 2 27.90 4.72 -6.05
CA GLY A 2 27.28 5.62 -5.06
C GLY A 2 25.77 5.90 -5.25
N GLN A 3 25.30 5.99 -6.49
CA GLN A 3 23.91 6.37 -6.79
C GLN A 3 22.89 5.31 -6.37
N LEU A 4 23.22 4.02 -6.52
CA LEU A 4 22.40 2.90 -6.05
C LEU A 4 22.34 2.84 -4.52
N MET A 5 23.44 3.13 -3.84
CA MET A 5 23.51 3.15 -2.38
C MET A 5 22.66 4.27 -1.76
N LEU A 6 22.64 5.44 -2.41
CA LEU A 6 21.76 6.54 -2.00
C LEU A 6 20.29 6.17 -2.21
N GLN A 7 19.96 5.55 -3.34
CA GLN A 7 18.61 5.04 -3.60
C GLN A 7 18.17 4.06 -2.49
N VAL A 8 18.96 3.01 -2.23
CA VAL A 8 18.67 2.00 -1.19
C VAL A 8 18.53 2.61 0.21
N GLY A 9 19.29 3.66 0.53
CA GLY A 9 19.14 4.40 1.77
C GLY A 9 17.80 5.14 1.89
N HIS A 10 17.36 5.80 0.82
CA HIS A 10 16.08 6.52 0.79
C HIS A 10 14.87 5.59 0.88
N PHE A 11 14.97 4.37 0.37
CA PHE A 11 13.89 3.39 0.43
C PHE A 11 13.67 2.81 1.82
N ASN A 12 14.75 2.50 2.55
CA ASN A 12 14.63 2.10 3.96
C ASN A 12 14.02 3.22 4.81
N GLN A 13 14.41 4.48 4.55
CA GLN A 13 13.81 5.63 5.23
C GLN A 13 12.32 5.78 4.91
N ALA A 14 11.92 5.51 3.66
CA ALA A 14 10.52 5.57 3.27
C ALA A 14 9.70 4.48 3.98
N GLU A 15 10.19 3.24 4.06
CA GLU A 15 9.53 2.18 4.82
C GLU A 15 9.36 2.52 6.30
N GLU A 16 10.39 3.07 6.96
CA GLU A 16 10.27 3.53 8.35
C GLU A 16 9.24 4.65 8.49
N LEU A 17 9.27 5.65 7.61
CA LEU A 17 8.33 6.77 7.61
C LEU A 17 6.89 6.29 7.44
N TYR A 18 6.66 5.35 6.52
CA TYR A 18 5.35 4.78 6.30
C TYR A 18 4.88 3.88 7.44
N ASN A 19 5.79 3.16 8.13
CA ASN A 19 5.46 2.41 9.35
C ASN A 19 5.07 3.34 10.52
N GLU A 20 5.71 4.49 10.65
CA GLU A 20 5.31 5.51 11.63
C GLU A 20 3.95 6.11 11.29
N LEU A 21 3.72 6.44 10.01
CA LEU A 21 2.40 6.90 9.54
C LEU A 21 1.31 5.86 9.80
N LEU A 22 1.60 4.57 9.58
CA LEU A 22 0.68 3.46 9.88
C LEU A 22 0.36 3.32 11.37
N LYS A 23 1.29 3.66 12.28
CA LYS A 23 1.02 3.69 13.72
C LYS A 23 0.15 4.87 14.13
N GLY A 24 0.24 5.99 13.42
CA GLY A 24 -0.56 7.20 13.67
C GLY A 24 -1.91 7.21 12.97
N ALA A 25 -2.06 6.44 11.89
CA ALA A 25 -3.28 6.37 11.10
C ALA A 25 -4.41 5.78 11.95
N SER A 26 -5.38 6.64 12.26
CA SER A 26 -6.59 6.24 13.00
C SER A 26 -7.72 5.81 12.05
N ASP A 27 -7.56 6.07 10.75
CA ASP A 27 -8.52 5.75 9.71
C ASP A 27 -7.94 4.69 8.76
N ASP A 28 -8.73 3.65 8.52
CA ASP A 28 -8.38 2.56 7.61
C ASP A 28 -8.17 3.06 6.18
N ARG A 29 -8.88 4.11 5.77
CA ARG A 29 -8.70 4.75 4.45
C ARG A 29 -7.33 5.41 4.32
N GLU A 30 -6.83 5.98 5.41
CA GLU A 30 -5.51 6.60 5.46
C GLU A 30 -4.40 5.53 5.43
N ARG A 31 -4.62 4.42 6.13
CA ARG A 31 -3.76 3.22 6.04
C ARG A 31 -3.68 2.66 4.62
N ALA A 32 -4.82 2.58 3.92
CA ALA A 32 -4.85 2.12 2.54
C ALA A 32 -4.00 3.02 1.63
N HIS A 33 -4.18 4.34 1.73
CA HIS A 33 -3.40 5.30 0.94
C HIS A 33 -1.89 5.17 1.19
N ILE A 34 -1.48 4.96 2.45
CA ILE A 34 -0.07 4.70 2.80
C ILE A 34 0.46 3.44 2.10
N TYR A 35 -0.30 2.34 2.14
CA TYR A 35 0.10 1.09 1.47
C TYR A 35 0.19 1.24 -0.05
N HIS A 36 -0.71 2.00 -0.67
CA HIS A 36 -0.65 2.29 -2.10
C HIS A 36 0.63 3.05 -2.47
N GLN A 37 1.02 4.06 -1.69
CA GLN A 37 2.24 4.83 -1.92
C GLN A 37 3.51 3.99 -1.71
N LEU A 38 3.52 3.08 -0.73
CA LEU A 38 4.58 2.07 -0.56
C LEU A 38 4.71 1.16 -1.78
N GLY A 39 3.58 0.67 -2.29
CA GLY A 39 3.55 -0.13 -3.50
C GLY A 39 4.17 0.59 -4.69
N TYR A 40 3.82 1.87 -4.86
CA TYR A 40 4.37 2.71 -5.92
C TYR A 40 5.88 2.93 -5.80
N LEU A 41 6.37 3.17 -4.59
CA LEU A 41 7.79 3.34 -4.35
C LEU A 41 8.57 2.04 -4.66
N LYS A 42 8.02 0.88 -4.28
CA LYS A 42 8.60 -0.43 -4.59
C LYS A 42 8.58 -0.75 -6.08
N ASP A 43 7.55 -0.30 -6.79
CA ASP A 43 7.48 -0.39 -8.25
C ASP A 43 8.60 0.43 -8.91
N ASP A 44 8.83 1.66 -8.45
CA ASP A 44 9.92 2.53 -8.91
C ASP A 44 11.32 1.95 -8.58
N GLN A 45 11.43 1.16 -7.51
CA GLN A 45 12.63 0.39 -7.18
C GLN A 45 12.88 -0.81 -8.11
N GLY A 46 11.88 -1.22 -8.90
CA GLY A 46 11.89 -2.49 -9.62
C GLY A 46 11.61 -3.71 -8.73
N GLU A 47 11.18 -3.49 -7.48
CA GLU A 47 10.76 -4.52 -6.53
C GLU A 47 9.26 -4.84 -6.71
N TYR A 48 8.90 -5.24 -7.92
CA TYR A 48 7.51 -5.48 -8.34
C TYR A 48 6.75 -6.48 -7.45
N LYS A 49 7.45 -7.47 -6.88
CA LYS A 49 6.81 -8.47 -6.01
C LYS A 49 6.29 -7.85 -4.72
N ASP A 50 7.10 -7.03 -4.09
CA ASP A 50 6.75 -6.35 -2.84
C ASP A 50 5.71 -5.26 -3.13
N ALA A 51 5.86 -4.55 -4.26
CA ALA A 51 4.88 -3.57 -4.73
C ALA A 51 3.47 -4.16 -4.80
N VAL A 52 3.32 -5.33 -5.44
CA VAL A 52 2.03 -6.03 -5.56
C VAL A 52 1.46 -6.43 -4.21
N GLU A 53 2.30 -6.83 -3.26
CA GLU A 53 1.84 -7.19 -1.91
C GLU A 53 1.29 -5.96 -1.17
N PHE A 54 1.96 -4.81 -1.26
CA PHE A 54 1.50 -3.56 -0.67
C PHE A 54 0.21 -3.03 -1.33
N TYR A 55 0.13 -3.07 -2.66
CA TYR A 55 -1.10 -2.69 -3.36
C TYR A 55 -2.29 -3.58 -2.98
N LYS A 56 -2.07 -4.89 -2.79
CA LYS A 56 -3.11 -5.79 -2.30
C LYS A 56 -3.59 -5.40 -0.91
N ARG A 57 -2.68 -5.13 0.03
CA ARG A 57 -3.06 -4.70 1.39
C ARG A 57 -3.86 -3.39 1.37
N SER A 58 -3.48 -2.43 0.52
CA SER A 58 -4.26 -1.21 0.30
C SER A 58 -5.69 -1.52 -0.14
N LEU A 59 -5.83 -2.34 -1.19
CA LEU A 59 -7.13 -2.73 -1.74
C LEU A 59 -7.99 -3.49 -0.75
N GLU A 60 -7.39 -4.34 0.08
CA GLU A 60 -8.11 -5.11 1.10
C GLU A 60 -8.74 -4.17 2.13
N ILE A 61 -7.98 -3.18 2.60
CA ILE A 61 -8.48 -2.17 3.54
C ILE A 61 -9.54 -1.27 2.88
N GLU A 62 -9.35 -0.87 1.62
CA GLU A 62 -10.40 -0.15 0.88
C GLU A 62 -11.68 -0.98 0.75
N ARG A 63 -11.56 -2.29 0.52
CA ARG A 63 -12.72 -3.19 0.44
C ARG A 63 -13.41 -3.39 1.77
N GLU A 64 -12.67 -3.40 2.88
CA GLU A 64 -13.27 -3.46 4.23
C GLU A 64 -13.93 -2.13 4.64
N THR A 65 -13.39 -1.01 4.17
CA THR A 65 -13.92 0.34 4.48
C THR A 65 -15.04 0.78 3.57
N LEU A 66 -15.10 0.29 2.32
CA LEU A 66 -16.31 0.42 1.52
C LEU A 66 -17.34 -0.56 2.09
N PRO A 67 -18.47 -0.09 2.66
CA PRO A 67 -19.57 -0.99 2.95
C PRO A 67 -19.94 -1.70 1.65
N GLU A 68 -20.03 -3.04 1.69
CA GLU A 68 -20.43 -3.92 0.59
C GLU A 68 -21.89 -3.70 0.11
N ASP A 69 -22.34 -2.45 0.02
CA ASP A 69 -23.54 -2.12 -0.74
C ASP A 69 -23.26 -2.46 -2.21
N ASP A 70 -24.08 -3.38 -2.76
CA ASP A 70 -24.23 -3.70 -4.18
C ASP A 70 -23.39 -4.80 -4.86
N PHE A 71 -22.85 -5.81 -4.15
CA PHE A 71 -22.56 -7.12 -4.81
C PHE A 71 -23.42 -8.30 -4.35
N SER A 72 -24.52 -8.02 -3.63
CA SER A 72 -25.50 -9.04 -3.23
C SER A 72 -26.70 -9.19 -4.18
N LEU A 73 -26.75 -8.50 -5.32
CA LEU A 73 -27.79 -8.73 -6.33
C LEU A 73 -27.25 -9.56 -7.50
N ALA A 74 -27.49 -10.86 -7.35
CA ALA A 74 -27.30 -11.93 -8.32
C ALA A 74 -27.94 -11.64 -9.70
N PRO A 75 -27.63 -12.49 -10.69
CA PRO A 75 -28.74 -13.28 -11.20
C PRO A 75 -28.53 -14.75 -10.84
N THR A 76 -29.34 -15.21 -9.89
CA THR A 76 -29.76 -16.60 -9.82
C THR A 76 -30.45 -16.93 -11.14
N TYR A 77 -29.83 -17.82 -11.93
CA TYR A 77 -30.45 -18.52 -13.05
C TYR A 77 -30.70 -19.97 -12.67
#